data_AF-A0A847GCU2-F1
#
_entry.id   AF-A0A847GCU2-F1
#
_cell.length_a   1.000
_cell.length_b   1.000
_cell.length_c   1.000
_cell.angle_alpha   90.00
_cell.angle_beta   90.00
_cell.angle_gamma   90.00
#
_symmetry.space_group_name_H-M   'P 1'
#
loop_
_entity.id
_entity.type
_entity.pdbx_description
1 polymer ?
#
loop_
_entity_poly.entity_id
_entity_poly.type
_entity_poly.pdbx_seq_one_letter_code
_entity_poly.pdbx_strand_id
1 'polypeptide(L)' 'MATKVFQRPASLGTAVTHYCPGCTHGTAHRLVAEAIDHFGVADRTVGVAPAGCSVMLYKYFNVDTLEAAHGRAP' A
#
# COMPACT_ATOMS: atom_id res chain seq x y z
N MET A 1 -18.31 -16.47 19.36
CA MET A 1 -17.44 -16.41 18.16
C MET A 1 -16.33 -15.42 18.45
N ALA A 2 -15.07 -15.76 18.16
CA ALA A 2 -13.96 -14.85 18.40
C ALA A 2 -13.96 -13.72 17.35
N THR A 3 -13.96 -12.47 17.79
CA THR A 3 -13.87 -11.30 16.91
C THR A 3 -12.50 -11.28 16.23
N LYS A 4 -12.48 -11.18 14.90
CA LYS A 4 -11.24 -11.08 14.13
C LYS A 4 -10.64 -9.69 14.33
N VAL A 5 -9.66 -9.59 15.22
CA VAL A 5 -8.98 -8.32 15.56
C VAL A 5 -7.83 -7.95 14.62
N PHE A 6 -7.38 -8.90 13.80
CA PHE A 6 -6.27 -8.68 12.86
C PHE A 6 -6.43 -9.52 11.60
N GLN A 7 -6.18 -8.89 10.45
CA GLN A 7 -6.04 -9.56 9.15
C GLN A 7 -5.14 -8.74 8.24
N ARG A 8 -4.55 -9.38 7.23
CA ARG A 8 -3.89 -8.62 6.15
C ARG A 8 -4.96 -7.92 5.32
N PRO A 9 -4.79 -6.63 4.98
CA PRO A 9 -5.67 -5.95 4.04
C PRO A 9 -5.68 -6.66 2.68
N ALA A 10 -6.85 -6.77 2.05
CA ALA A 10 -7.00 -7.33 0.71
C ALA A 10 -6.32 -6.43 -0.33
N SER A 11 -6.33 -5.11 -0.14
CA SER A 11 -5.62 -4.16 -0.99
C SER A 11 -4.09 -4.21 -0.85
N LEU A 12 -3.54 -5.00 0.09
CA LEU A 12 -2.10 -5.18 0.27
C LEU A 12 -1.65 -6.59 -0.18
N GLY A 13 -0.96 -6.67 -1.31
CA GLY A 13 -0.41 -7.90 -1.88
C GLY A 13 0.59 -8.60 -0.96
N THR A 14 0.92 -9.86 -1.22
CA THR A 14 1.74 -10.70 -0.32
C THR A 14 3.24 -10.53 -0.47
N ALA A 15 3.68 -9.66 -1.39
CA ALA A 15 5.10 -9.41 -1.64
C ALA A 15 5.83 -8.93 -0.38
N VAL A 16 7.04 -9.44 -0.20
CA VAL A 16 7.94 -9.00 0.87
C VAL A 16 8.44 -7.60 0.52
N THR A 17 8.30 -6.68 1.47
CA THR A 17 8.78 -5.29 1.29
C THR A 17 10.28 -5.22 1.48
N HIS A 18 10.94 -4.35 0.73
CA HIS A 18 12.38 -4.09 0.85
C HIS A 18 12.74 -3.08 1.96
N TYR A 19 11.75 -2.61 2.72
CA TYR A 19 11.96 -1.60 3.75
C TYR A 19 12.88 -2.10 4.87
N CYS A 20 13.73 -1.21 5.36
CA CYS A 20 14.63 -1.50 6.48
C CYS A 20 13.83 -1.86 7.74
N PRO A 21 14.37 -2.74 8.61
CA PRO A 21 13.78 -2.99 9.93
C PRO A 21 13.60 -1.68 10.72
N GLY A 22 12.41 -1.48 11.28
CA GLY A 22 12.06 -0.25 12.02
C GLY A 22 11.62 0.93 11.14
N CYS A 23 11.65 0.80 9.81
CA CYS A 23 11.14 1.83 8.91
C CYS A 23 9.61 1.87 8.90
N THR A 24 9.03 3.07 8.89
CA THR A 24 7.58 3.27 8.98
C THR A 24 6.83 3.10 7.66
N HIS A 25 7.52 2.98 6.52
CA HIS A 25 6.86 2.81 5.22
C HIS A 25 5.97 1.56 5.17
N GLY A 26 6.39 0.45 5.78
CA GLY A 26 5.58 -0.77 5.85
C GLY A 26 4.27 -0.56 6.62
N THR A 27 4.34 0.15 7.76
CA THR A 27 3.17 0.52 8.55
C THR A 27 2.27 1.49 7.79
N ALA A 28 2.83 2.51 7.16
CA ALA A 28 2.08 3.47 6.35
C ALA A 28 1.34 2.77 5.19
N HIS A 29 2.02 1.87 4.45
CA HIS A 29 1.39 1.09 3.39
C HIS A 29 0.22 0.24 3.91
N ARG A 30 0.40 -0.40 5.07
CA ARG A 30 -0.68 -1.18 5.70
C ARG A 30 -1.88 -0.30 6.04
N LEU A 31 -1.67 0.85 6.69
CA LEU A 31 -2.75 1.76 7.07
C LEU A 31 -3.51 2.27 5.85
N VAL A 32 -2.81 2.62 4.77
CA VAL A 32 -3.44 3.04 3.52
C VAL A 32 -4.27 1.89 2.94
N ALA A 33 -3.76 0.65 2.93
CA ALA A 33 -4.51 -0.50 2.43
C ALA A 33 -5.75 -0.81 3.29
N GLU A 34 -5.64 -0.70 4.62
CA GLU A 34 -6.78 -0.83 5.54
C GLU A 34 -7.84 0.24 5.25
N ALA A 35 -7.44 1.47 4.96
CA ALA A 35 -8.36 2.54 4.58
C ALA A 35 -9.06 2.25 3.24
N ILE A 36 -8.33 1.81 2.22
CA ILE A 36 -8.90 1.42 0.91
C ILE A 36 -9.97 0.35 1.08
N ASP A 37 -9.65 -0.71 1.84
CA ASP A 37 -10.58 -1.80 2.13
C ASP A 37 -11.78 -1.32 2.94
N HIS A 38 -11.55 -0.50 3.97
CA HIS A 38 -12.58 0.02 4.86
C HIS A 38 -13.62 0.86 4.10
N PHE A 39 -13.17 1.70 3.17
CA PHE A 39 -14.07 2.50 2.34
C PHE A 39 -14.62 1.74 1.12
N GLY A 40 -14.15 0.52 0.84
CA GLY A 40 -14.61 -0.29 -0.29
C GLY A 40 -14.29 0.36 -1.65
N VAL A 41 -13.14 1.01 -1.77
CA VAL A 41 -12.79 1.81 -2.97
C VAL A 41 -11.68 1.20 -3.83
N ALA A 42 -11.30 -0.06 -3.59
CA ALA A 42 -10.20 -0.72 -4.30
C ALA A 42 -10.36 -0.67 -5.82
N ASP A 43 -11.56 -1.00 -6.34
CA ASP A 43 -11.86 -1.06 -7.80
C ASP A 43 -11.79 0.29 -8.51
N ARG A 44 -11.70 1.39 -7.76
CA ARG A 44 -11.59 2.76 -8.30
C ARG A 44 -10.37 3.52 -7.77
N THR A 45 -9.43 2.80 -7.18
CA THR A 45 -8.18 3.37 -6.65
C THR A 45 -7.07 3.14 -7.66
N VAL A 46 -6.35 4.21 -8.00
CA VAL A 46 -5.08 4.14 -8.74
C VAL A 46 -4.00 4.74 -7.86
N GLY A 47 -2.95 3.98 -7.58
CA GLY A 47 -1.81 4.46 -6.82
C GLY A 47 -0.78 5.18 -7.69
N VAL A 48 -0.17 6.24 -7.17
CA VAL A 48 0.93 6.95 -7.84
C VAL A 48 2.19 6.73 -7.03
N ALA A 49 3.09 5.89 -7.54
CA ALA A 49 4.35 5.58 -6.90
C ALA A 49 5.32 6.78 -7.00
N PRO A 50 5.85 7.28 -5.87
CA PRO A 50 6.83 8.36 -5.88
C PRO A 50 8.24 7.80 -6.11
N ALA A 51 9.18 8.64 -6.49
CA ALA A 51 10.60 8.27 -6.46
C ALA A 51 11.14 8.27 -5.02
N GLY A 52 11.77 7.17 -4.60
CA GLY A 52 12.33 6.99 -3.26
C GLY A 52 12.16 5.55 -2.76
N CYS A 53 12.28 5.32 -1.45
CA CYS A 53 12.08 3.98 -0.87
C CYS A 53 10.69 3.43 -1.23
N SER A 54 9.64 4.24 -1.23
CA SER A 54 8.28 3.77 -1.54
C SER A 54 7.98 3.58 -3.02
N VAL A 55 8.95 3.73 -3.92
CA VAL A 55 8.75 3.61 -5.38
C VAL A 55 8.17 2.26 -5.80
N MET A 56 8.47 1.19 -5.06
CA MET A 56 7.93 -0.15 -5.35
C MET A 56 6.48 -0.35 -4.87
N LEU A 57 5.71 0.71 -4.64
CA LEU A 57 4.27 0.67 -4.31
C LEU A 57 3.50 -0.31 -5.20
N TYR A 58 3.80 -0.30 -6.50
CA TYR A 58 3.19 -1.15 -7.53
C TYR A 58 3.44 -2.66 -7.35
N LYS A 59 4.38 -3.05 -6.49
CA LYS A 59 4.60 -4.45 -6.10
C LYS A 59 3.85 -4.85 -4.85
N TYR A 60 3.35 -3.88 -4.08
CA TYR A 60 2.84 -4.08 -2.72
C TYR A 60 1.34 -3.93 -2.61
N PHE A 61 0.73 -3.09 -3.45
CA PHE A 61 -0.72 -2.92 -3.45
C PHE A 61 -1.37 -3.74 -4.55
N ASN A 62 -2.56 -4.27 -4.25
CA ASN A 62 -3.41 -4.97 -5.21
C ASN A 62 -4.37 -3.97 -5.89
N VAL A 63 -3.84 -2.85 -6.37
CA VAL A 63 -4.56 -1.85 -7.15
C VAL A 63 -3.68 -1.42 -8.32
N ASP A 64 -4.28 -0.86 -9.36
CA ASP A 64 -3.49 -0.33 -10.48
C ASP A 64 -2.61 0.82 -10.00
N THR A 65 -1.39 0.87 -10.53
CA THR A 65 -0.38 1.81 -10.07
C THR A 65 0.48 2.30 -11.21
N LEU A 66 0.83 3.58 -11.17
CA LEU A 66 1.74 4.24 -12.11
C LEU A 66 2.90 4.87 -11.35
N GLU A 67 4.07 4.95 -11.98
CA GLU A 67 5.24 5.62 -11.40
C GLU A 67 5.33 7.06 -11.91
N ALA A 68 5.46 8.01 -10.99
CA ALA A 68 5.66 9.41 -11.32
C ALA A 68 7.14 9.79 -11.33
N ALA A 69 7.51 10.77 -12.16
CA ALA A 69 8.83 11.37 -12.10
C ALA A 69 9.11 11.98 -10.72
N HIS A 70 10.40 12.10 -10.36
CA HIS A 70 10.78 12.61 -9.04
C HIS A 70 10.19 14.00 -8.77
N GLY A 71 9.51 14.14 -7.63
CA GLY A 71 8.80 15.37 -7.24
C GLY A 71 7.54 15.68 -8.07
N ARG A 72 6.93 14.68 -8.72
CA ARG A 72 5.71 14.82 -9.55
C ARG A 72 4.57 13.87 -9.17
N ALA A 73 4.69 13.12 -8.08
CA ALA A 73 3.53 12.47 -7.47
C ALA A 73 2.66 13.55 -6.79
N PRO A 74 1.33 13.53 -6.98
CA PRO A 74 0.40 14.51 -6.41
C PRO A 74 0.23 14.36 -4.90
#